data_AF-A0A3B8K5A2-F1
#
_entry.id   AF-A0A3B8K5A2-F1
#
_cell.length_a   1.000
_cell.length_b   1.000
_cell.length_c   1.000
_cell.angle_alpha   90.00
_cell.angle_beta   90.00
_cell.angle_gamma   90.00
#
_symmetry.space_group_name_H-M   'P 1'
#
loop_
_entity.id
_entity.type
_entity.pdbx_description
1 polymer ?
#
loop_
_entity_poly.entity_id
_entity_poly.type
_entity_poly.pdbx_seq_one_letter_code
_entity_poly.pdbx_strand_id
1 'polypeptide(L)'
;MNMKDPAGQIRCDNDLKLYQSLLAHPEVSRVREEIEQQEENRKGPGVRRHLLSTSVRLSRSMSGALHEMADRCQERLGIESSLELYVYSAPQFNAACFKPEDGRVYIMFSSSLLEAFSEQELLFVMGHELGHHVYRHHDIPIGYILRGKTRPPASLALDLFAWSRYAEVSADRAGAYCAEDLPSVARALFKLASGLRDDTIVQFDLDEFLGQVDDMLALGEQPGQGAPMQDWFLTHPFSPLRVKALTVFDRSVLMRPGGIDKHDLEDQVQTVMGLMEPDYLKGKTEAARAMRNLFVAGAIAVADADDG
;
A
#
# COMPACT_ATOMS: atom_id res chain seq x y z
N MET A 1 16.57 18.18 14.93
CA MET A 1 17.59 17.50 14.10
C MET A 1 17.07 17.59 12.67
N ASN A 2 17.73 18.33 11.78
CA ASN A 2 17.24 18.56 10.42
C ASN A 2 17.36 17.23 9.65
N MET A 3 16.25 16.51 9.48
CA MET A 3 16.25 15.18 8.88
C MET A 3 16.28 15.31 7.37
N LYS A 4 17.31 14.75 6.73
CA LYS A 4 17.51 14.82 5.27
C LYS A 4 16.50 13.99 4.46
N ASP A 5 15.76 13.09 5.10
CA ASP A 5 14.72 12.25 4.49
C ASP A 5 13.79 11.70 5.60
N PRO A 6 12.68 12.41 5.92
CA PRO A 6 11.72 11.93 6.91
C PRO A 6 10.96 10.68 6.45
N ALA A 7 10.52 10.65 5.19
CA ALA A 7 9.74 9.53 4.63
C ALA A 7 10.55 8.23 4.62
N GLY A 8 11.83 8.28 4.21
CA GLY A 8 12.70 7.11 4.18
C GLY A 8 12.89 6.43 5.55
N GLN A 9 12.79 7.17 6.66
CA GLN A 9 12.92 6.59 8.00
C GLN A 9 11.72 5.76 8.43
N ILE A 10 10.52 6.14 7.97
CA ILE A 10 9.26 5.48 8.32
C ILE A 10 8.85 4.39 7.32
N ARG A 11 9.53 4.28 6.18
CA ARG A 11 9.33 3.19 5.22
C ARG A 11 9.55 1.81 5.88
N CYS A 12 8.67 0.85 5.60
CA CYS A 12 8.83 -0.53 6.06
C CYS A 12 10.04 -1.18 5.40
N ASP A 13 10.84 -1.90 6.20
CA ASP A 13 12.10 -2.49 5.71
C ASP A 13 11.84 -3.62 4.70
N ASN A 14 10.76 -4.40 4.87
CA ASN A 14 10.37 -5.45 3.93
C ASN A 14 9.85 -4.90 2.60
N ASP A 15 9.17 -3.75 2.61
CA ASP A 15 8.86 -3.02 1.37
C ASP A 15 10.15 -2.64 0.65
N LEU A 16 11.06 -1.92 1.31
CA LEU A 16 12.32 -1.47 0.68
C LEU A 16 13.13 -2.65 0.11
N LYS A 17 13.27 -3.73 0.89
CA LYS A 17 14.01 -4.93 0.48
C LYS A 17 13.40 -5.60 -0.74
N LEU A 18 12.09 -5.87 -0.72
CA LEU A 18 11.41 -6.52 -1.85
C LEU A 18 11.36 -5.59 -3.06
N TYR A 19 11.14 -4.29 -2.86
CA TYR A 19 11.16 -3.28 -3.91
C TYR A 19 12.49 -3.30 -4.68
N GLN A 20 13.62 -3.28 -3.97
CA GLN A 20 14.96 -3.35 -4.59
C GLN A 20 15.19 -4.67 -5.36
N SER A 21 14.77 -5.79 -4.77
CA SER A 21 14.89 -7.12 -5.41
C SER A 21 14.04 -7.21 -6.69
N LEU A 22 12.79 -6.75 -6.62
CA LEU A 22 11.86 -6.76 -7.74
C LEU A 22 12.28 -5.81 -8.86
N LEU A 23 12.79 -4.62 -8.54
CA LEU A 23 13.32 -3.71 -9.55
C LEU A 23 14.48 -4.33 -10.33
N ALA A 24 15.33 -5.11 -9.67
CA ALA A 24 16.44 -5.82 -10.32
C ALA A 24 15.98 -7.08 -11.10
N HIS A 25 14.72 -7.50 -10.97
CA HIS A 25 14.22 -8.70 -11.63
C HIS A 25 14.07 -8.47 -13.16
N PRO A 26 14.60 -9.37 -14.02
CA PRO A 26 14.60 -9.17 -15.48
C PRO A 26 13.21 -8.95 -16.07
N GLU A 27 12.21 -9.71 -15.63
CA GLU A 27 10.83 -9.58 -16.12
C GLU A 27 10.19 -8.25 -15.72
N VAL A 28 10.47 -7.76 -14.50
CA VAL A 28 9.96 -6.46 -14.03
C VAL A 28 10.61 -5.34 -14.84
N SER A 29 11.93 -5.39 -15.03
CA SER A 29 12.66 -4.43 -15.85
C SER A 29 12.13 -4.38 -17.28
N ARG A 30 11.93 -5.54 -17.92
CA ARG A 30 11.36 -5.63 -19.27
C ARG A 30 9.99 -4.96 -19.37
N VAL A 31 9.07 -5.26 -18.44
CA VAL A 31 7.72 -4.68 -18.46
C VAL A 31 7.75 -3.17 -18.21
N ARG A 32 8.65 -2.68 -17.34
CA ARG A 32 8.85 -1.25 -17.13
C ARG A 32 9.30 -0.54 -18.40
N GLU A 33 10.31 -1.07 -19.08
CA GLU A 33 10.79 -0.52 -20.36
C GLU A 33 9.69 -0.53 -21.43
N GLU A 34 8.88 -1.59 -21.51
CA GLU A 34 7.75 -1.65 -22.43
C GLU A 34 6.69 -0.59 -22.14
N ILE A 35 6.40 -0.32 -20.87
CA ILE A 35 5.46 0.74 -20.46
C ILE A 35 6.04 2.11 -20.76
N GLU A 36 7.30 2.36 -20.43
CA GLU A 36 7.98 3.63 -20.71
C GLU A 36 7.98 3.92 -22.22
N GLN A 37 8.33 2.94 -23.06
CA GLN A 37 8.27 3.08 -24.52
C GLN A 37 6.84 3.31 -25.01
N GLN A 38 5.84 2.65 -24.43
CA GLN A 38 4.43 2.88 -24.78
C GLN A 38 3.98 4.29 -24.40
N GLU A 39 4.40 4.80 -23.24
CA GLU A 39 4.11 6.16 -22.78
C GLU A 39 4.77 7.21 -23.67
N GLU A 40 6.05 7.03 -24.04
CA GLU A 40 6.75 7.90 -24.99
C GLU A 40 6.09 7.93 -26.38
N ASN A 41 5.62 6.77 -26.84
CA ASN A 41 4.92 6.64 -28.12
C ASN A 41 3.44 7.01 -28.06
N ARG A 42 2.89 7.29 -26.86
CA ARG A 42 1.47 7.51 -26.66
C ARG A 42 1.05 8.83 -27.31
N LYS A 43 0.33 8.71 -28.43
CA LYS A 43 -0.41 9.82 -29.05
C LYS A 43 -1.73 10.04 -28.29
N GLY A 44 -1.66 10.59 -27.08
CA GLY A 44 -2.82 10.84 -26.22
C GLY A 44 -2.70 12.11 -25.40
N PRO A 45 -3.80 12.59 -24.80
CA PRO A 45 -3.72 13.68 -23.84
C PRO A 45 -2.86 13.24 -22.64
N GLY A 46 -1.93 14.09 -22.20
CA GLY A 46 -1.16 13.88 -20.97
C GLY A 46 -2.07 13.69 -19.75
N VAL A 47 -1.50 13.18 -18.66
CA VAL A 47 -2.21 12.86 -17.40
C VAL A 47 -3.07 14.04 -16.98
N ARG A 48 -2.49 15.24 -16.94
CA ARG A 48 -3.18 16.45 -16.51
C ARG A 48 -4.41 16.79 -17.35
N ARG A 49 -4.30 16.62 -18.69
CA ARG A 49 -5.43 16.89 -19.60
C ARG A 49 -6.55 15.88 -19.41
N HIS A 50 -6.22 14.62 -19.19
CA HIS A 50 -7.22 13.60 -18.88
C HIS A 50 -7.98 13.96 -17.59
N LEU A 51 -7.26 14.27 -16.50
CA LEU A 51 -7.84 14.65 -15.22
C LEU A 51 -8.78 15.86 -15.35
N LEU A 52 -8.35 16.91 -16.06
CA LEU A 52 -9.19 18.09 -16.31
C LEU A 52 -10.45 17.79 -17.14
N SER A 53 -10.48 16.70 -17.89
CA SER A 53 -11.64 16.32 -18.70
C SER A 53 -12.66 15.44 -17.98
N THR A 54 -12.24 14.71 -16.93
CA THR A 54 -13.06 13.72 -16.23
C THR A 54 -13.35 14.08 -14.78
N SER A 55 -12.74 15.15 -14.26
CA SER A 55 -12.84 15.57 -12.86
C SER A 55 -12.73 17.09 -12.71
N VAL A 56 -12.99 17.58 -11.50
CA VAL A 56 -12.90 19.01 -11.17
C VAL A 56 -11.62 19.27 -10.40
N ARG A 57 -10.77 20.16 -10.93
CA ARG A 57 -9.58 20.62 -10.21
C ARG A 57 -9.98 21.49 -9.01
N LEU A 58 -9.55 21.09 -7.82
CA LEU A 58 -9.73 21.84 -6.58
C LEU A 58 -8.60 22.86 -6.45
N SER A 59 -8.88 24.12 -6.79
CA SER A 59 -7.93 25.21 -6.55
C SER A 59 -7.88 25.60 -5.06
N ARG A 60 -6.81 26.27 -4.63
CA ARG A 60 -6.70 26.82 -3.26
C ARG A 60 -7.87 27.72 -2.87
N SER A 61 -8.43 28.49 -3.82
CA SER A 61 -9.60 29.33 -3.56
C SER A 61 -10.91 28.54 -3.44
N MET A 62 -10.98 27.32 -3.99
CA MET A 62 -12.14 26.44 -3.85
C MET A 62 -12.07 25.57 -2.59
N SER A 63 -10.86 25.15 -2.20
CA SER A 63 -10.64 24.17 -1.14
C SER A 63 -9.37 24.49 -0.35
N GLY A 64 -9.37 25.63 0.36
CA GLY A 64 -8.22 26.11 1.12
C GLY A 64 -7.74 25.09 2.17
N ALA A 65 -8.66 24.58 2.99
CA ALA A 65 -8.36 23.59 4.03
C ALA A 65 -7.71 22.31 3.48
N LEU A 66 -8.18 21.79 2.33
CA LEU A 66 -7.59 20.59 1.73
C LEU A 66 -6.17 20.85 1.21
N HIS A 67 -5.90 22.05 0.70
CA HIS A 67 -4.54 22.44 0.30
C HIS A 67 -3.62 22.65 1.51
N GLU A 68 -4.12 23.14 2.64
CA GLU A 68 -3.35 23.22 3.89
C GLU A 68 -2.98 21.82 4.40
N MET A 69 -3.90 20.85 4.30
CA MET A 69 -3.61 19.43 4.59
C MET A 69 -2.51 18.90 3.65
N ALA A 70 -2.57 19.25 2.37
CA ALA A 70 -1.57 18.86 1.38
C ALA A 70 -0.20 19.44 1.69
N ASP A 71 -0.13 20.73 2.02
CA ASP A 71 1.11 21.40 2.41
C ASP A 71 1.72 20.74 3.65
N ARG A 72 0.90 20.41 4.67
CA ARG A 72 1.34 19.68 5.87
C ARG A 72 1.92 18.30 5.51
N CYS A 73 1.25 17.54 4.66
CA CYS A 73 1.75 16.23 4.21
C CYS A 73 3.07 16.36 3.43
N GLN A 74 3.18 17.35 2.55
CA GLN A 74 4.41 17.61 1.78
C GLN A 74 5.59 17.96 2.68
N GLU A 75 5.39 18.87 3.63
CA GLU A 75 6.43 19.28 4.58
C GLU A 75 6.92 18.08 5.40
N ARG A 76 5.98 17.31 5.95
CA ARG A 76 6.30 16.15 6.80
C ARG A 76 7.00 15.03 6.04
N LEU A 77 6.60 14.76 4.79
CA LEU A 77 7.19 13.70 3.98
C LEU A 77 8.41 14.17 3.18
N GLY A 78 8.76 15.46 3.20
CA GLY A 78 9.88 16.02 2.44
C GLY A 78 9.64 16.02 0.93
N ILE A 79 8.40 16.27 0.49
CA ILE A 79 8.02 16.26 -0.93
C ILE A 79 8.08 17.69 -1.51
N GLU A 80 9.02 17.92 -2.41
CA GLU A 80 9.22 19.22 -3.07
C GLU A 80 8.36 19.43 -4.32
N SER A 81 7.86 18.35 -4.92
CA SER A 81 7.02 18.40 -6.13
C SER A 81 5.73 19.17 -5.88
N SER A 82 5.25 19.93 -6.87
CA SER A 82 3.97 20.61 -6.75
C SER A 82 2.79 19.63 -6.77
N LEU A 83 1.74 19.88 -5.98
CA LEU A 83 0.52 19.06 -5.96
C LEU A 83 -0.63 19.74 -6.72
N GLU A 84 -1.37 18.97 -7.51
CA GLU A 84 -2.69 19.36 -8.00
C GLU A 84 -3.76 18.38 -7.50
N LEU A 85 -4.78 18.92 -6.82
CA LEU A 85 -5.86 18.16 -6.22
C LEU A 85 -7.10 18.19 -7.10
N TYR A 86 -7.79 17.04 -7.19
CA TYR A 86 -8.98 16.86 -8.01
C TYR A 86 -10.07 16.11 -7.25
N VAL A 87 -11.32 16.39 -7.60
CA VAL A 87 -12.48 15.61 -7.16
C VAL A 87 -13.23 15.05 -8.35
N TYR A 88 -13.65 13.80 -8.27
CA TYR A 88 -14.52 13.16 -9.25
C TYR A 88 -15.78 12.60 -8.58
N SER A 89 -16.87 12.57 -9.34
CA SER A 89 -18.15 12.05 -8.83
C SER A 89 -18.10 10.53 -8.74
N ALA A 90 -18.16 10.01 -7.52
CA ALA A 90 -18.32 8.58 -7.28
C ALA A 90 -18.96 8.34 -5.90
N PRO A 91 -19.87 7.35 -5.78
CA PRO A 91 -20.48 7.00 -4.50
C PRO A 91 -19.52 6.19 -3.61
N GLN A 92 -18.57 5.44 -4.17
CA GLN A 92 -17.57 4.70 -3.40
C GLN A 92 -16.45 5.63 -2.88
N PHE A 93 -15.98 5.38 -1.66
CA PHE A 93 -14.80 6.05 -1.14
C PHE A 93 -13.56 5.59 -1.89
N ASN A 94 -12.81 6.53 -2.46
CA ASN A 94 -11.56 6.21 -3.12
C ASN A 94 -10.69 7.47 -3.24
N ALA A 95 -9.38 7.26 -3.26
CA ALA A 95 -8.39 8.26 -3.61
C ALA A 95 -7.33 7.61 -4.50
N ALA A 96 -6.58 8.42 -5.25
CA ALA A 96 -5.50 7.91 -6.08
C ALA A 96 -4.43 8.97 -6.33
N CYS A 97 -3.18 8.57 -6.17
CA CYS A 97 -2.00 9.30 -6.63
C CYS A 97 -1.59 8.86 -8.03
N PHE A 98 -1.48 9.81 -8.96
CA PHE A 98 -1.07 9.53 -10.33
C PHE A 98 0.42 9.76 -10.53
N LYS A 99 0.99 9.06 -11.54
CA LYS A 99 2.37 9.27 -11.97
C LYS A 99 2.61 10.77 -12.22
N PRO A 100 3.70 11.34 -11.69
CA PRO A 100 4.00 12.75 -11.87
C PRO A 100 4.21 13.11 -13.35
N GLU A 101 3.77 14.30 -13.74
CA GLU A 101 3.95 14.87 -15.09
C GLU A 101 4.36 16.34 -14.93
N ASP A 102 5.43 16.77 -15.60
CA ASP A 102 5.97 18.15 -15.56
C ASP A 102 6.25 18.68 -14.14
N GLY A 103 6.79 17.83 -13.25
CA GLY A 103 7.10 18.20 -11.86
C GLY A 103 5.86 18.38 -10.97
N ARG A 104 4.70 17.88 -11.41
CA ARG A 104 3.43 17.89 -10.67
C ARG A 104 3.02 16.48 -10.30
N VAL A 105 2.62 16.29 -9.07
CA VAL A 105 1.94 15.08 -8.58
C VAL A 105 0.45 15.39 -8.53
N TYR A 106 -0.37 14.43 -8.94
CA TYR A 106 -1.81 14.61 -8.97
C TYR A 106 -2.47 13.67 -7.97
N ILE A 107 -3.35 14.20 -7.13
CA ILE A 107 -4.17 13.40 -6.22
C ILE A 107 -5.64 13.62 -6.57
N MET A 108 -6.36 12.53 -6.75
CA MET A 108 -7.81 12.54 -6.93
C MET A 108 -8.51 11.98 -5.70
N PHE A 109 -9.65 12.56 -5.36
CA PHE A 109 -10.56 12.06 -4.34
C PHE A 109 -11.95 11.82 -4.94
N SER A 110 -12.64 10.78 -4.51
CA SER A 110 -14.08 10.68 -4.78
C SER A 110 -14.85 11.73 -3.99
N SER A 111 -15.97 12.20 -4.55
CA SER A 111 -16.85 13.15 -3.87
C SER A 111 -17.36 12.60 -2.54
N SER A 112 -17.72 11.31 -2.49
CA SER A 112 -18.23 10.69 -1.27
C SER A 112 -17.19 10.63 -0.15
N LEU A 113 -15.90 10.47 -0.47
CA LEU A 113 -14.82 10.47 0.50
C LEU A 113 -14.65 11.85 1.13
N LEU A 114 -14.59 12.91 0.31
CA LEU A 114 -14.45 14.29 0.79
C LEU A 114 -15.62 14.75 1.68
N GLU A 115 -16.82 14.21 1.47
CA GLU A 115 -17.99 14.53 2.28
C GLU A 115 -18.08 13.75 3.59
N ALA A 116 -17.51 12.54 3.63
CA ALA A 116 -17.69 11.62 4.75
C ALA A 116 -16.51 11.60 5.73
N PHE A 117 -15.34 12.10 5.33
CA PHE A 117 -14.11 11.99 6.11
C PHE A 117 -13.82 13.29 6.87
N SER A 118 -13.40 13.16 8.13
CA SER A 118 -12.91 14.28 8.93
C SER A 118 -11.55 14.77 8.42
N GLU A 119 -11.10 15.93 8.89
CA GLU A 119 -9.77 16.47 8.54
C GLU A 119 -8.63 15.49 8.81
N GLN A 120 -8.61 14.84 9.98
CA GLN A 120 -7.56 13.89 10.35
C GLN A 120 -7.65 12.59 9.52
N GLU A 121 -8.87 12.16 9.18
CA GLU A 121 -9.09 11.03 8.27
C GLU A 121 -8.63 11.36 6.83
N LEU A 122 -8.85 12.60 6.37
CA LEU A 122 -8.37 13.08 5.06
C LEU A 122 -6.85 13.24 5.00
N LEU A 123 -6.22 13.71 6.08
CA LEU A 123 -4.76 13.75 6.21
C LEU A 123 -4.15 12.35 6.10
N PHE A 124 -4.79 11.34 6.72
CA PHE A 124 -4.36 9.95 6.58
C PHE A 124 -4.43 9.50 5.12
N VAL A 125 -5.58 9.67 4.46
CA VAL A 125 -5.76 9.29 3.04
C VAL A 125 -4.75 10.00 2.14
N MET A 126 -4.59 11.31 2.31
CA MET A 126 -3.66 12.10 1.50
C MET A 126 -2.20 11.71 1.74
N GLY A 127 -1.79 11.52 2.99
CA GLY A 127 -0.45 11.05 3.33
C GLY A 127 -0.18 9.63 2.83
N HIS A 128 -1.19 8.76 2.81
CA HIS A 128 -1.12 7.42 2.22
C HIS A 128 -0.84 7.48 0.71
N GLU A 129 -1.62 8.26 -0.04
CA GLU A 129 -1.42 8.47 -1.48
C GLU A 129 -0.05 9.09 -1.79
N LEU A 130 0.40 10.05 -0.98
CA LEU A 130 1.74 10.63 -1.09
C LEU A 130 2.85 9.64 -0.69
N GLY A 131 2.56 8.70 0.20
CA GLY A 131 3.40 7.56 0.53
C GLY A 131 3.75 6.73 -0.71
N HIS A 132 2.74 6.35 -1.50
CA HIS A 132 2.99 5.64 -2.77
C HIS A 132 3.85 6.44 -3.75
N HIS A 133 3.72 7.76 -3.76
CA HIS A 133 4.55 8.64 -4.57
C HIS A 133 6.01 8.68 -4.08
N VAL A 134 6.23 9.03 -2.81
CA VAL A 134 7.59 9.23 -2.25
C VAL A 134 8.40 7.93 -2.22
N TYR A 135 7.75 6.79 -2.01
CA TYR A 135 8.41 5.47 -2.06
C TYR A 135 8.50 4.87 -3.46
N ARG A 136 7.98 5.59 -4.47
CA ARG A 136 8.01 5.20 -5.88
C ARG A 136 7.39 3.83 -6.15
N HIS A 137 6.30 3.51 -5.45
CA HIS A 137 5.61 2.21 -5.60
C HIS A 137 5.10 1.98 -7.03
N HIS A 138 4.78 3.06 -7.77
CA HIS A 138 4.37 2.98 -9.17
C HIS A 138 5.47 2.46 -10.12
N ASP A 139 6.74 2.43 -9.70
CA ASP A 139 7.83 1.90 -10.53
C ASP A 139 7.73 0.38 -10.74
N ILE A 140 6.99 -0.34 -9.88
CA ILE A 140 6.74 -1.78 -10.06
C ILE A 140 5.32 -1.93 -10.62
N PRO A 141 5.16 -2.20 -11.93
CA PRO A 141 3.87 -2.23 -12.60
C PRO A 141 3.15 -3.58 -12.38
N ILE A 142 2.88 -3.93 -11.13
CA ILE A 142 2.33 -5.24 -10.72
C ILE A 142 1.10 -5.65 -11.54
N GLY A 143 0.19 -4.72 -11.82
CA GLY A 143 -1.01 -4.99 -12.63
C GLY A 143 -0.70 -5.42 -14.06
N TYR A 144 0.32 -4.82 -14.69
CA TYR A 144 0.75 -5.20 -16.05
C TYR A 144 1.48 -6.54 -16.06
N ILE A 145 2.26 -6.84 -15.03
CA ILE A 145 2.99 -8.10 -14.91
C ILE A 145 2.00 -9.25 -14.69
N LEU A 146 1.11 -9.12 -13.70
CA LEU A 146 0.17 -10.20 -13.34
C LEU A 146 -0.93 -10.44 -14.37
N ARG A 147 -1.35 -9.38 -15.09
CA ARG A 147 -2.40 -9.46 -16.13
C ARG A 147 -1.84 -9.46 -17.55
N GLY A 148 -0.52 -9.56 -17.68
CA GLY A 148 0.18 -9.58 -18.96
C GLY A 148 -0.17 -10.81 -19.80
N LYS A 149 0.23 -10.79 -21.07
CA LYS A 149 0.05 -11.94 -21.98
C LYS A 149 0.86 -13.16 -21.52
N THR A 150 2.04 -12.91 -20.97
CA THR A 150 2.92 -13.92 -20.39
C THR A 150 2.67 -13.96 -18.90
N ARG A 151 2.42 -15.16 -18.35
CA ARG A 151 2.27 -15.33 -16.90
C ARG A 151 3.66 -15.31 -16.25
N PRO A 152 3.86 -14.54 -15.17
CA PRO A 152 5.14 -14.54 -14.47
C PRO A 152 5.37 -15.90 -13.79
N PRO A 153 6.62 -16.27 -13.51
CA PRO A 153 6.94 -17.39 -12.64
C PRO A 153 6.21 -17.26 -11.29
N ALA A 154 5.83 -18.40 -10.70
CA ALA A 154 5.08 -18.41 -9.44
C ALA A 154 5.84 -17.71 -8.30
N SER A 155 7.17 -17.82 -8.26
CA SER A 155 8.02 -17.12 -7.29
C SER A 155 7.90 -15.60 -7.43
N LEU A 156 8.05 -15.08 -8.65
CA LEU A 156 7.89 -13.66 -8.93
C LEU A 156 6.48 -13.16 -8.56
N ALA A 157 5.45 -13.95 -8.88
CA ALA A 157 4.08 -13.58 -8.52
C ALA A 157 3.93 -13.43 -7.00
N LEU A 158 4.42 -14.39 -6.21
CA LEU A 158 4.36 -14.32 -4.74
C LEU A 158 5.16 -13.13 -4.19
N ASP A 159 6.36 -12.87 -4.73
CA ASP A 159 7.17 -11.72 -4.32
C ASP A 159 6.48 -10.40 -4.63
N LEU A 160 5.82 -10.28 -5.79
CA LEU A 160 5.01 -9.12 -6.17
C LEU A 160 3.84 -8.90 -5.20
N PHE A 161 3.10 -9.95 -4.84
CA PHE A 161 2.00 -9.82 -3.89
C PHE A 161 2.49 -9.49 -2.47
N ALA A 162 3.57 -10.13 -2.01
CA ALA A 162 4.19 -9.81 -0.73
C ALA A 162 4.65 -8.35 -0.69
N TRP A 163 5.36 -7.89 -1.73
CA TRP A 163 5.77 -6.51 -1.86
C TRP A 163 4.58 -5.55 -1.87
N SER A 164 3.53 -5.83 -2.64
CA SER A 164 2.32 -5.00 -2.70
C SER A 164 1.71 -4.80 -1.31
N ARG A 165 1.66 -5.86 -0.49
CA ARG A 165 1.16 -5.77 0.89
C ARG A 165 2.07 -4.91 1.80
N TYR A 166 3.39 -5.05 1.72
CA TYR A 166 4.30 -4.20 2.49
C TYR A 166 4.33 -2.75 1.99
N ALA A 167 4.11 -2.53 0.69
CA ALA A 167 3.99 -1.19 0.10
C ALA A 167 2.78 -0.44 0.70
N GLU A 168 1.66 -1.13 0.94
CA GLU A 168 0.51 -0.57 1.69
C GLU A 168 0.88 -0.23 3.13
N VAL A 169 1.68 -1.06 3.81
CA VAL A 169 2.15 -0.76 5.18
C VAL A 169 3.01 0.51 5.19
N SER A 170 3.92 0.68 4.23
CA SER A 170 4.71 1.91 4.09
C SER A 170 3.83 3.13 3.81
N ALA A 171 2.84 3.00 2.92
CA ALA A 171 1.90 4.07 2.62
C ALA A 171 1.04 4.42 3.85
N ASP A 172 0.58 3.42 4.61
CA ASP A 172 -0.13 3.61 5.88
C ASP A 172 0.70 4.38 6.90
N ARG A 173 1.98 4.03 7.05
CA ARG A 173 2.89 4.77 7.93
C ARG A 173 3.04 6.22 7.50
N ALA A 174 3.14 6.49 6.20
CA ALA A 174 3.17 7.87 5.68
C ALA A 174 1.86 8.62 6.00
N GLY A 175 0.70 7.99 5.78
CA GLY A 175 -0.60 8.54 6.16
C GLY A 175 -0.72 8.83 7.65
N ALA A 176 -0.36 7.87 8.50
CA ALA A 176 -0.42 8.00 9.96
C ALA A 176 0.58 9.03 10.48
N TYR A 177 1.77 9.10 9.88
CA TYR A 177 2.76 10.13 10.18
C TYR A 177 2.25 11.52 9.83
N CYS A 178 1.45 11.68 8.77
CA CYS A 178 0.82 12.95 8.43
C CYS A 178 -0.36 13.31 9.32
N ALA A 179 -1.19 12.33 9.68
CA ALA A 179 -2.39 12.55 10.50
C ALA A 179 -2.07 12.76 11.98
N GLU A 180 -1.14 11.99 12.54
CA GLU A 180 -0.76 12.01 13.97
C GLU A 180 -1.93 11.71 14.93
N ASP A 181 -2.91 10.92 14.47
CA ASP A 181 -4.07 10.52 15.26
C ASP A 181 -4.49 9.09 14.94
N LEU A 182 -3.98 8.12 15.71
CA LEU A 182 -4.27 6.70 15.53
C LEU A 182 -5.78 6.37 15.51
N PRO A 183 -6.64 6.95 16.37
CA PRO A 183 -8.08 6.73 16.30
C PRO A 183 -8.70 7.14 14.95
N SER A 184 -8.39 8.33 14.43
CA SER A 184 -8.89 8.77 13.12
C SER A 184 -8.33 7.93 11.98
N VAL A 185 -7.06 7.53 12.05
CA VAL A 185 -6.44 6.63 11.06
C VAL A 185 -7.17 5.29 11.00
N ALA A 186 -7.44 4.69 12.16
CA ALA A 186 -8.17 3.43 12.24
C ALA A 186 -9.62 3.58 11.77
N ARG A 187 -10.28 4.69 12.12
CA ARG A 187 -11.63 5.02 11.65
C ARG A 187 -11.69 5.23 10.15
N ALA A 188 -10.68 5.86 9.55
CA ALA A 188 -10.56 6.02 8.10
C ALA A 188 -10.50 4.65 7.39
N LEU A 189 -9.67 3.73 7.88
CA LEU A 189 -9.60 2.36 7.36
C LEU A 189 -10.91 1.57 7.55
N PHE A 190 -11.58 1.77 8.69
CA PHE A 190 -12.91 1.21 8.92
C PHE A 190 -13.96 1.74 7.93
N LYS A 191 -13.99 3.06 7.68
CA LYS A 191 -14.89 3.68 6.69
C LYS A 191 -14.59 3.19 5.27
N LEU A 192 -13.30 3.09 4.89
CA LEU A 192 -12.89 2.55 3.59
C LEU A 192 -13.35 1.09 3.41
N ALA A 193 -13.26 0.27 4.46
CA ALA A 193 -13.67 -1.14 4.41
C ALA A 193 -15.20 -1.33 4.40
N SER A 194 -15.92 -0.51 5.17
CA SER A 194 -17.38 -0.67 5.38
C SER A 194 -18.25 0.16 4.44
N GLY A 195 -17.73 1.25 3.89
CA GLY A 195 -18.50 2.25 3.14
C GLY A 195 -19.40 3.13 4.02
N LEU A 196 -19.31 3.03 5.35
CA LEU A 196 -20.12 3.83 6.28
C LEU A 196 -19.62 5.28 6.34
N ARG A 197 -20.57 6.22 6.40
CA ARG A 197 -20.28 7.67 6.39
C ARG A 197 -20.19 8.27 7.79
N ASP A 198 -21.04 7.80 8.69
CA ASP A 198 -21.19 8.31 10.05
C ASP A 198 -21.51 7.18 11.03
N ASP A 199 -21.52 7.53 12.32
CA ASP A 199 -21.64 6.57 13.41
C ASP A 199 -23.08 6.45 13.93
N THR A 200 -24.09 6.83 13.12
CA THR A 200 -25.49 6.88 13.57
C THR A 200 -26.05 5.49 13.88
N ILE A 201 -25.73 4.51 13.04
CA ILE A 201 -26.21 3.12 13.18
C ILE A 201 -25.11 2.20 13.69
N VAL A 202 -23.87 2.41 13.25
CA VAL A 202 -22.72 1.59 13.61
C VAL A 202 -21.68 2.50 14.23
N GLN A 203 -21.46 2.34 15.53
CA GLN A 203 -20.43 3.10 16.25
C GLN A 203 -19.08 2.44 16.03
N PHE A 204 -18.10 3.22 15.58
CA PHE A 204 -16.74 2.73 15.46
C PHE A 204 -16.13 2.53 16.85
N ASP A 205 -15.65 1.32 17.11
CA ASP A 205 -14.89 0.96 18.29
C ASP A 205 -13.56 0.35 17.85
N LEU A 206 -12.46 0.97 18.29
CA LEU A 206 -11.11 0.57 17.89
C LEU A 206 -10.73 -0.80 18.46
N ASP A 207 -11.09 -1.07 19.70
CA ASP A 207 -10.71 -2.30 20.39
C ASP A 207 -11.47 -3.49 19.80
N GLU A 208 -12.77 -3.32 19.51
CA GLU A 208 -13.57 -4.32 18.79
C GLU A 208 -13.05 -4.55 17.36
N PHE A 209 -12.66 -3.49 16.64
CA PHE A 209 -12.12 -3.65 15.28
C PHE A 209 -10.76 -4.36 15.27
N LEU A 210 -9.91 -4.09 16.26
CA LEU A 210 -8.64 -4.79 16.46
C LEU A 210 -8.84 -6.23 16.94
N GLY A 211 -9.87 -6.48 17.76
CA GLY A 211 -10.28 -7.81 18.21
C GLY A 211 -10.57 -8.75 17.05
N GLN A 212 -11.02 -8.25 15.90
CA GLN A 212 -11.21 -9.06 14.68
C GLN A 212 -9.91 -9.74 14.22
N VAL A 213 -8.74 -9.11 14.39
CA VAL A 213 -7.45 -9.75 14.10
C VAL A 213 -7.19 -10.90 15.06
N ASP A 214 -7.50 -10.69 16.33
CA ASP A 214 -7.29 -11.69 17.37
C ASP A 214 -8.26 -12.88 17.17
N ASP A 215 -9.47 -12.64 16.68
CA ASP A 215 -10.41 -13.68 16.26
C ASP A 215 -9.90 -14.47 15.03
N MET A 216 -9.34 -13.79 14.03
CA MET A 216 -8.70 -14.45 12.88
C MET A 216 -7.56 -15.37 13.32
N LEU A 217 -6.72 -14.90 14.26
CA LEU A 217 -5.64 -15.68 14.87
C LEU A 217 -6.18 -16.90 15.65
N ALA A 218 -7.29 -16.73 16.39
CA ALA A 218 -7.89 -17.77 17.23
C ALA A 218 -8.61 -18.87 16.42
N LEU A 219 -9.17 -18.55 15.25
CA LEU A 219 -9.95 -19.46 14.42
C LEU A 219 -9.14 -20.53 13.67
N GLY A 220 -7.81 -20.57 13.83
CA GLY A 220 -7.01 -21.71 13.44
C GLY A 220 -5.97 -21.44 12.36
N GLU A 221 -5.09 -20.47 12.58
CA GLU A 221 -3.79 -20.42 11.92
C GLU A 221 -2.69 -20.56 12.98
N GLN A 222 -2.45 -21.78 13.45
CA GLN A 222 -1.28 -22.01 14.30
C GLN A 222 -0.01 -21.58 13.56
N PRO A 223 1.01 -21.05 14.27
CA PRO A 223 2.34 -20.85 13.70
C PRO A 223 2.79 -22.13 13.00
N GLY A 224 2.99 -22.09 11.67
CA GLY A 224 3.33 -23.29 10.90
C GLY A 224 2.27 -23.79 9.89
N GLN A 225 1.11 -23.13 9.74
CA GLN A 225 0.06 -23.58 8.81
C GLN A 225 -0.09 -22.69 7.56
N GLY A 226 0.38 -21.44 7.61
CA GLY A 226 0.31 -20.47 6.53
C GLY A 226 -1.12 -19.99 6.24
N ALA A 227 -1.25 -18.77 5.71
CA ALA A 227 -2.56 -18.22 5.33
C ALA A 227 -3.24 -19.08 4.25
N PRO A 228 -4.59 -19.06 4.14
CA PRO A 228 -5.31 -19.59 2.99
C PRO A 228 -4.67 -19.14 1.67
N MET A 229 -4.56 -20.06 0.71
CA MET A 229 -3.89 -19.79 -0.58
C MET A 229 -4.43 -18.54 -1.30
N GLN A 230 -5.73 -18.27 -1.17
CA GLN A 230 -6.39 -17.11 -1.76
C GLN A 230 -5.86 -15.77 -1.21
N ASP A 231 -5.48 -15.74 0.07
CA ASP A 231 -5.02 -14.52 0.74
C ASP A 231 -3.63 -14.09 0.29
N TRP A 232 -2.81 -15.05 -0.17
CA TRP A 232 -1.48 -14.77 -0.74
C TRP A 232 -1.54 -13.90 -1.99
N PHE A 233 -2.63 -13.99 -2.74
CA PHE A 233 -2.85 -13.30 -4.01
C PHE A 233 -3.66 -12.00 -3.85
N LEU A 234 -3.85 -11.51 -2.61
CA LEU A 234 -4.41 -10.19 -2.34
C LEU A 234 -3.32 -9.12 -2.43
N THR A 235 -3.59 -8.05 -3.18
CA THR A 235 -2.69 -6.90 -3.35
C THR A 235 -2.70 -5.95 -2.14
N HIS A 236 -3.79 -5.96 -1.38
CA HIS A 236 -3.94 -5.14 -0.17
C HIS A 236 -4.12 -6.05 1.05
N PRO A 237 -3.48 -5.72 2.18
CA PRO A 237 -3.73 -6.43 3.42
C PRO A 237 -5.17 -6.18 3.92
N PHE A 238 -5.69 -7.11 4.74
CA PHE A 238 -6.97 -6.89 5.40
C PHE A 238 -6.91 -5.65 6.31
N SER A 239 -7.96 -4.82 6.30
CA SER A 239 -7.99 -3.58 7.08
C SER A 239 -7.67 -3.77 8.57
N PRO A 240 -8.17 -4.81 9.27
CA PRO A 240 -7.78 -5.06 10.66
C PRO A 240 -6.26 -5.29 10.84
N LEU A 241 -5.60 -6.01 9.92
CA LEU A 241 -4.14 -6.22 9.96
C LEU A 241 -3.37 -4.91 9.76
N ARG A 242 -3.85 -4.04 8.86
CA ARG A 242 -3.29 -2.70 8.66
C ARG A 242 -3.37 -1.86 9.92
N VAL A 243 -4.52 -1.86 10.61
CA VAL A 243 -4.69 -1.14 11.89
C VAL A 243 -3.79 -1.71 12.99
N LYS A 244 -3.61 -3.04 13.05
CA LYS A 244 -2.67 -3.67 14.00
C LYS A 244 -1.23 -3.22 13.73
N ALA A 245 -0.78 -3.26 12.48
CA ALA A 245 0.55 -2.77 12.09
C ALA A 245 0.74 -1.27 12.42
N LEU A 246 -0.29 -0.45 12.18
CA LEU A 246 -0.29 0.97 12.53
C LEU A 246 -0.26 1.22 14.04
N THR A 247 -0.89 0.36 14.84
CA THR A 247 -0.83 0.44 16.31
C THR A 247 0.57 0.18 16.83
N VAL A 248 1.30 -0.75 16.21
CA VAL A 248 2.72 -0.99 16.53
C VAL A 248 3.57 0.20 16.09
N PHE A 249 3.33 0.75 14.89
CA PHE A 249 4.02 1.94 14.38
C PHE A 249 3.82 3.17 15.28
N ASP A 250 2.59 3.45 15.70
CA ASP A 250 2.26 4.56 16.61
C ASP A 250 2.99 4.44 17.97
N ARG A 251 3.29 3.23 18.44
CA ARG A 251 4.03 2.96 19.68
C ARG A 251 5.56 2.97 19.49
N SER A 252 6.06 3.15 18.27
CA SER A 252 7.49 3.13 17.98
C SER A 252 8.16 4.48 18.24
N VAL A 253 9.49 4.48 18.34
CA VAL A 253 10.32 5.69 18.43
C VAL A 253 10.12 6.66 17.25
N LEU A 254 9.56 6.18 16.13
CA LEU A 254 9.30 6.98 14.94
C LEU A 254 8.09 7.91 15.11
N MET A 255 7.16 7.57 16.01
CA MET A 255 5.96 8.37 16.29
C MET A 255 5.95 8.96 17.71
N ARG A 256 6.49 8.24 18.70
CA ARG A 256 6.45 8.64 20.11
C ARG A 256 7.84 8.57 20.76
N PRO A 257 8.30 9.63 21.44
CA PRO A 257 9.53 9.57 22.23
C PRO A 257 9.46 8.45 23.28
N GLY A 258 10.48 7.58 23.31
CA GLY A 258 10.53 6.44 24.23
C GLY A 258 9.68 5.23 23.82
N GLY A 259 9.17 5.20 22.58
CA GLY A 259 8.54 4.03 21.99
C GLY A 259 9.48 2.84 21.76
N ILE A 260 8.95 1.76 21.21
CA ILE A 260 9.77 0.60 20.79
C ILE A 260 10.73 1.00 19.67
N ASP A 261 11.92 0.39 19.61
CA ASP A 261 12.87 0.70 18.56
C ASP A 261 12.41 0.17 17.19
N LYS A 262 13.09 0.64 16.13
CA LYS A 262 12.69 0.31 14.76
C LYS A 262 12.80 -1.21 14.49
N HIS A 263 13.77 -1.91 15.05
CA HIS A 263 13.92 -3.35 14.82
C HIS A 263 12.72 -4.12 15.40
N ASP A 264 12.35 -3.82 16.65
CA ASP A 264 11.17 -4.41 17.29
C ASP A 264 9.86 -4.09 16.55
N LEU A 265 9.75 -2.88 15.98
CA LEU A 265 8.64 -2.49 15.12
C LEU A 265 8.56 -3.37 13.87
N GLU A 266 9.66 -3.53 13.14
CA GLU A 266 9.66 -4.33 11.90
C GLU A 266 9.39 -5.81 12.18
N ASP A 267 9.93 -6.38 13.26
CA ASP A 267 9.69 -7.78 13.66
C ASP A 267 8.20 -8.03 13.99
N GLN A 268 7.58 -7.11 14.71
CA GLN A 268 6.15 -7.18 15.04
C GLN A 268 5.28 -6.99 13.79
N VAL A 269 5.61 -6.04 12.91
CA VAL A 269 4.90 -5.84 11.64
C VAL A 269 5.03 -7.07 10.75
N GLN A 270 6.22 -7.67 10.65
CA GLN A 270 6.42 -8.92 9.92
C GLN A 270 5.57 -10.06 10.51
N THR A 271 5.44 -10.14 11.84
CA THR A 271 4.59 -11.13 12.49
C THR A 271 3.11 -10.96 12.11
N VAL A 272 2.61 -9.71 12.12
CA VAL A 272 1.23 -9.39 11.70
C VAL A 272 1.02 -9.72 10.23
N MET A 273 1.97 -9.34 9.36
CA MET A 273 1.87 -9.55 7.91
C MET A 273 2.07 -11.02 7.51
N GLY A 274 2.76 -11.81 8.34
CA GLY A 274 2.95 -13.24 8.16
C GLY A 274 1.65 -14.04 8.11
N LEU A 275 0.55 -13.49 8.65
CA LEU A 275 -0.81 -14.03 8.52
C LEU A 275 -1.38 -13.98 7.11
N MET A 276 -0.68 -13.35 6.17
CA MET A 276 -1.02 -13.35 4.75
C MET A 276 0.08 -13.95 3.89
N GLU A 277 1.15 -14.46 4.51
CA GLU A 277 2.28 -15.05 3.81
C GLU A 277 2.15 -16.58 3.72
N PRO A 278 2.66 -17.18 2.65
CA PRO A 278 2.70 -18.62 2.56
C PRO A 278 3.75 -19.20 3.51
N ASP A 279 3.36 -20.21 4.28
CA ASP A 279 4.30 -21.09 4.95
C ASP A 279 4.57 -22.37 4.14
N TYR A 280 4.79 -22.30 2.82
CA TYR A 280 4.91 -23.51 1.99
C TYR A 280 6.17 -24.34 2.28
N LEU A 281 7.18 -23.74 2.92
CA LEU A 281 8.43 -24.42 3.28
C LEU A 281 8.27 -25.34 4.49
N LYS A 282 7.54 -24.92 5.53
CA LYS A 282 7.35 -25.69 6.78
C LYS A 282 5.92 -26.19 6.96
N GLY A 283 4.98 -25.61 6.21
CA GLY A 283 3.56 -25.89 6.23
C GLY A 283 3.21 -27.31 5.84
N LYS A 284 2.30 -27.88 6.63
CA LYS A 284 1.84 -29.27 6.47
C LYS A 284 0.54 -29.40 5.67
N THR A 285 -0.09 -28.28 5.29
CA THR A 285 -1.35 -28.21 4.54
C THR A 285 -1.20 -28.76 3.11
N GLU A 286 -2.30 -29.19 2.49
CA GLU A 286 -2.28 -29.64 1.08
C GLU A 286 -1.83 -28.53 0.13
N ALA A 287 -2.27 -27.29 0.37
CA ALA A 287 -1.84 -26.11 -0.37
C ALA A 287 -0.32 -25.89 -0.29
N ALA A 288 0.26 -25.96 0.92
CA ALA A 288 1.71 -25.86 1.12
C ALA A 288 2.48 -26.98 0.42
N ARG A 289 1.96 -28.22 0.46
CA ARG A 289 2.56 -29.37 -0.24
C ARG A 289 2.49 -29.22 -1.76
N ALA A 290 1.34 -28.80 -2.29
CA ALA A 290 1.14 -28.59 -3.72
C ALA A 290 2.08 -27.51 -4.27
N MET A 291 2.21 -26.38 -3.56
CA MET A 291 3.15 -25.31 -3.92
C MET A 291 4.59 -25.76 -3.86
N ARG A 292 5.01 -26.47 -2.82
CA ARG A 292 6.37 -27.02 -2.74
C ARG A 292 6.66 -27.97 -3.90
N ASN A 293 5.72 -28.86 -4.23
CA ASN A 293 5.86 -29.76 -5.38
C ASN A 293 5.89 -29.00 -6.71
N LEU A 294 5.11 -27.92 -6.86
CA LEU A 294 5.15 -27.04 -8.03
C LEU A 294 6.52 -26.38 -8.18
N PHE A 295 7.08 -25.83 -7.11
CA PHE A 295 8.43 -25.24 -7.15
C PHE A 295 9.51 -26.27 -7.49
N VAL A 296 9.44 -27.46 -6.90
CA VAL A 296 10.38 -28.55 -7.22
C VAL A 296 10.24 -28.99 -8.68
N ALA A 297 9.02 -29.19 -9.18
CA ALA A 297 8.78 -29.57 -10.56
C ALA A 297 9.24 -28.48 -11.54
N GLY A 298 8.99 -27.21 -11.22
CA GLY A 298 9.48 -26.08 -12.00
C GLY A 298 11.00 -26.02 -12.03
N ALA A 299 11.67 -26.22 -10.89
CA ALA A 299 13.13 -26.25 -10.82
C ALA A 299 13.73 -27.41 -11.65
N ILE A 300 13.12 -28.60 -11.60
CA ILE A 300 13.52 -29.75 -12.43
C ILE A 300 13.34 -29.43 -13.91
N ALA A 301 12.20 -28.85 -14.31
CA ALA A 301 11.93 -28.50 -15.69
C ALA A 301 12.90 -27.43 -16.24
N VAL A 302 13.30 -26.47 -15.41
CA VAL A 302 14.30 -25.45 -15.77
C VAL A 302 15.69 -26.09 -15.91
N ALA A 303 16.07 -26.97 -14.99
CA ALA A 303 17.36 -27.68 -15.05
C ALA A 303 17.45 -28.59 -16.30
N ASP A 304 16.38 -29.33 -16.60
CA ASP A 304 16.31 -30.20 -17.78
C ASP A 304 16.35 -29.40 -19.10
N ALA A 305 15.89 -28.15 -19.09
CA ALA A 305 15.95 -27.25 -20.24
C ALA A 305 17.31 -26.57 -20.44
N ASP A 306 18.17 -26.52 -19.41
CA ASP A 306 19.52 -25.93 -19.46
C ASP A 306 20.60 -26.96 -19.85
N ASP A 307 20.34 -28.25 -19.62
CA ASP A 307 21.19 -29.38 -20.03
C ASP A 307 20.86 -29.95 -21.45
N GLY A 308 20.07 -29.23 -22.26
CA GLY A 308 19.54 -29.64 -23.58
C GLY A 308 20.06 -28.89 -24.79
#